data_AF-A0A935JUQ6-F1
#
_entry.id   AF-A0A935JUQ6-F1
#
_cell.length_a   1.000
_cell.length_b   1.000
_cell.length_c   1.000
_cell.angle_alpha   90.00
_cell.angle_beta   90.00
_cell.angle_gamma   90.00
#
_symmetry.space_group_name_H-M   'P 1'
#
loop_
_entity.id
_entity.type
_entity.pdbx_description
1 polymer ?
#
loop_
_entity_poly.entity_id
_entity_poly.type
_entity_poly.pdbx_seq_one_letter_code
_entity_poly.pdbx_strand_id
1 'polypeptide(L)'
;MKTTMQRYLSVAAITIVGAMGIFVFNSDLRFETSISAQTNPTPTPIPAEFDQQAALAKLREQIKGREKEPASAVFKNIQTMKDRPTGQLLAVMEFGYSRSLGVTCTHCHVPDNWESEDKPTKQVARDMSAMVGRINGEMLKGIKNLKSASPTVNCTTCHRGQVVPALNLPMPPKP
;
A
#
# COMPACT_ATOMS: atom_id res chain seq x y z
N MET A 1 -23.61 58.47 37.41
CA MET A 1 -23.70 58.67 38.87
C MET A 1 -22.93 57.56 39.59
N LYS A 2 -21.90 57.95 40.36
CA LYS A 2 -21.13 57.23 41.41
C LYS A 2 -20.22 56.06 40.95
N THR A 3 -18.88 56.20 40.81
CA THR A 3 -17.77 56.28 41.82
C THR A 3 -17.74 55.07 42.77
N THR A 4 -16.68 54.27 42.92
CA THR A 4 -15.41 54.52 43.67
C THR A 4 -14.58 53.21 43.60
N MET A 5 -13.37 53.09 43.05
CA MET A 5 -12.03 53.53 43.45
C MET A 5 -11.47 52.94 44.78
N GLN A 6 -10.33 52.23 44.66
CA GLN A 6 -9.17 52.22 45.57
C GLN A 6 -9.11 51.31 46.84
N ARG A 7 -8.01 50.51 46.90
CA ARG A 7 -6.96 50.36 47.96
C ARG A 7 -6.60 48.88 48.19
N TYR A 8 -5.45 48.34 47.73
CA TYR A 8 -4.05 48.51 48.18
C TYR A 8 -3.81 48.36 49.69
N LEU A 9 -3.13 47.27 50.09
CA LEU A 9 -2.16 47.10 51.20
C LEU A 9 -1.58 45.67 51.04
N SER A 10 -0.35 45.43 50.59
CA SER A 10 0.98 45.66 51.19
C SER A 10 1.57 44.40 51.85
N VAL A 11 2.58 43.85 51.18
CA VAL A 11 3.88 43.32 51.65
C VAL A 11 3.91 42.38 52.87
N ALA A 12 4.29 41.12 52.60
CA ALA A 12 5.18 40.37 53.49
C ALA A 12 6.20 39.59 52.62
N ALA A 13 7.44 40.07 52.64
CA ALA A 13 8.59 39.36 52.12
C ALA A 13 8.97 38.23 53.08
N ILE A 14 9.10 37.01 52.59
CA ILE A 14 9.93 35.98 53.25
C ILE A 14 10.85 35.41 52.19
N THR A 15 12.09 35.87 52.26
CA THR A 15 13.27 35.29 51.63
C THR A 15 13.57 33.94 52.28
N ILE A 16 13.54 32.86 51.49
CA ILE A 16 14.35 31.67 51.77
C ILE A 16 15.24 31.42 50.57
N VAL A 17 16.51 31.73 50.78
CA VAL A 17 17.66 31.30 49.98
C VAL A 17 17.79 29.79 50.15
N GLY A 18 17.98 29.04 49.06
CA GLY A 18 18.37 27.64 49.21
C GLY A 18 18.34 26.81 47.94
N ALA A 19 19.53 26.63 47.35
CA ALA A 19 19.92 25.58 46.41
C ALA A 19 19.38 25.67 44.97
N MET A 20 20.24 26.27 44.13
CA MET A 20 20.45 25.86 42.75
C MET A 20 20.59 24.34 42.64
N GLY A 21 19.49 23.65 42.32
CA GLY A 21 19.54 22.32 41.73
C GLY A 21 19.76 22.48 40.23
N ILE A 22 21.02 22.42 39.80
CA ILE A 22 21.40 22.24 38.41
C ILE A 22 20.67 20.97 37.93
N PHE A 23 19.63 21.13 37.12
CA PHE A 23 19.15 20.03 36.28
C PHE A 23 20.26 19.76 35.28
N VAL A 24 21.16 18.86 35.67
CA VAL A 24 22.06 18.17 34.75
C VAL A 24 21.14 17.52 33.72
N PHE A 25 21.08 18.09 32.53
CA PHE A 25 20.61 17.40 31.33
C PHE A 25 21.49 16.17 31.19
N ASN A 26 21.04 15.06 31.76
CA ASN A 26 21.75 13.80 31.70
C ASN A 26 21.71 13.36 30.23
N SER A 27 22.88 13.34 29.60
CA SER A 27 23.15 13.06 28.19
C SER A 27 22.90 11.60 27.79
N ASP A 28 21.96 10.91 28.43
CA ASP A 28 21.65 9.50 28.20
C ASP A 28 20.23 9.28 27.66
N LEU A 29 19.67 10.22 26.90
CA LEU A 29 18.81 9.81 25.77
C LEU A 29 19.72 9.21 24.69
N ARG A 30 20.18 7.99 24.96
CA ARG A 30 20.52 7.06 23.89
C ARG A 30 19.22 6.82 23.15
N PHE A 31 19.04 7.58 22.07
CA PHE A 31 18.21 7.15 20.96
C PHE A 31 18.82 5.82 20.52
N GLU A 32 18.33 4.71 21.11
CA GLU A 32 18.68 3.40 20.65
C GLU A 32 18.25 3.37 19.18
N THR A 33 19.24 3.50 18.31
CA THR A 33 19.16 3.07 16.93
C THR A 33 19.04 1.55 16.95
N SER A 34 17.94 1.03 17.47
CA SER A 34 17.40 -0.24 17.02
C SER A 34 16.75 0.06 15.67
N ILE A 35 17.60 0.34 14.68
CA ILE A 35 17.33 -0.10 13.33
C ILE A 35 17.31 -1.63 13.47
N SER A 36 16.16 -2.17 13.87
CA SER A 36 15.81 -3.52 13.45
C SER A 36 15.95 -3.44 11.94
N ALA A 37 17.02 -4.03 11.43
CA ALA A 37 17.11 -4.36 10.03
C ALA A 37 15.75 -4.98 9.72
N GLN A 38 14.94 -4.28 8.93
CA GLN A 38 13.74 -4.87 8.39
C GLN A 38 14.29 -6.06 7.63
N THR A 39 14.15 -7.25 8.22
CA THR A 39 14.35 -8.49 7.50
C THR A 39 13.19 -8.48 6.54
N ASN A 40 13.40 -7.83 5.38
CA ASN A 40 12.55 -8.04 4.23
C ASN A 40 12.45 -9.55 4.13
N PRO A 41 11.24 -10.12 4.25
CA PRO A 41 11.09 -11.56 4.16
C PRO A 41 11.83 -11.96 2.89
N THR A 42 12.82 -12.85 3.04
CA THR A 42 13.48 -13.45 1.89
C THR A 42 12.38 -13.87 0.94
N PRO A 43 12.40 -13.44 -0.34
CA PRO A 43 11.39 -13.85 -1.29
C PRO A 43 11.25 -15.35 -1.14
N THR A 44 10.08 -15.82 -0.69
CA THR A 44 9.84 -17.25 -0.60
C THR A 44 10.19 -17.79 -1.97
N PRO A 45 11.12 -18.77 -2.08
CA PRO A 45 11.49 -19.31 -3.37
C PRO A 45 10.20 -19.61 -4.12
N ILE A 46 10.06 -19.06 -5.33
CA ILE A 46 8.91 -19.36 -6.19
C ILE A 46 8.83 -20.89 -6.20
N PRO A 47 7.75 -21.50 -5.68
CA PRO A 47 7.70 -22.94 -5.58
C PRO A 47 7.93 -23.51 -6.97
N ALA A 48 8.93 -24.37 -7.10
CA ALA A 48 9.13 -25.16 -8.30
C ALA A 48 7.98 -26.16 -8.39
N GLU A 49 6.82 -25.75 -8.96
CA GLU A 49 5.83 -26.61 -9.66
C GLU A 49 4.54 -25.89 -10.11
N PHE A 50 4.57 -24.58 -10.43
CA PHE A 50 3.45 -23.98 -11.15
C PHE A 50 3.93 -23.31 -12.43
N ASP A 51 3.60 -23.92 -13.57
CA ASP A 51 3.81 -23.33 -14.89
C ASP A 51 2.71 -22.29 -15.17
N GLN A 52 3.00 -21.05 -14.77
CA GLN A 52 2.11 -19.92 -14.99
C GLN A 52 1.89 -19.63 -16.48
N GLN A 53 2.91 -19.83 -17.31
CA GLN A 53 2.83 -19.58 -18.75
C GLN A 53 1.90 -20.58 -19.42
N ALA A 54 2.02 -21.87 -19.09
CA ALA A 54 1.09 -22.90 -19.57
C ALA A 54 -0.33 -22.66 -19.08
N ALA A 55 -0.53 -22.26 -17.82
CA ALA A 55 -1.86 -21.92 -17.30
C ALA A 55 -2.49 -20.74 -18.05
N LEU A 56 -1.72 -19.68 -18.31
CA LEU A 56 -2.18 -18.54 -19.12
C LEU A 56 -2.46 -18.94 -20.57
N ALA A 57 -1.65 -19.82 -21.17
CA ALA A 57 -1.89 -20.33 -22.53
C ALA A 57 -3.20 -21.13 -22.61
N LYS A 58 -3.46 -22.00 -21.63
CA LYS A 58 -4.73 -22.74 -21.50
C LYS A 58 -5.92 -21.80 -21.39
N LEU A 59 -5.83 -20.77 -20.52
CA LEU A 59 -6.87 -19.76 -20.37
C LEU A 59 -7.10 -18.97 -21.67
N ARG A 60 -6.03 -18.60 -22.39
CA ARG A 60 -6.13 -17.90 -23.67
C ARG A 60 -6.82 -18.74 -24.75
N GLU A 61 -6.51 -20.03 -24.84
CA GLU A 61 -7.20 -20.92 -25.77
C GLU A 61 -8.68 -21.10 -25.40
N GLN A 62 -9.01 -21.19 -24.10
CA GLN A 62 -10.40 -21.28 -23.63
C GLN A 62 -11.27 -20.08 -24.02
N ILE A 63 -10.67 -18.89 -24.14
CA ILE A 63 -11.40 -17.65 -24.49
C ILE A 63 -11.28 -17.28 -25.96
N LYS A 64 -10.71 -18.14 -26.79
CA LYS A 64 -10.46 -17.85 -28.21
C LYS A 64 -11.74 -17.47 -28.94
N GLY A 65 -11.74 -16.31 -29.60
CA GLY A 65 -12.91 -15.73 -30.26
C GLY A 65 -13.87 -14.97 -29.32
N ARG A 66 -13.65 -15.01 -28.01
CA ARG A 66 -14.44 -14.32 -26.97
C ARG A 66 -13.62 -13.25 -26.24
N GLU A 67 -12.46 -12.88 -26.74
CA GLU A 67 -11.50 -12.00 -26.04
C GLU A 67 -12.06 -10.59 -25.82
N LYS A 68 -13.00 -10.16 -26.68
CA LYS A 68 -13.68 -8.86 -26.61
C LYS A 68 -14.97 -8.89 -25.78
N GLU A 69 -15.47 -10.07 -25.43
CA GLU A 69 -16.65 -10.17 -24.59
C GLU A 69 -16.36 -9.66 -23.17
N PRO A 70 -17.38 -9.12 -22.47
CA PRO A 70 -17.26 -8.76 -21.07
C PRO A 70 -16.77 -9.94 -20.23
N ALA A 71 -15.81 -9.68 -19.34
CA ALA A 71 -15.24 -10.68 -18.44
C ALA A 71 -16.31 -11.46 -17.65
N SER A 72 -17.38 -10.79 -17.24
CA SER A 72 -18.50 -11.41 -16.52
C SER A 72 -19.33 -12.39 -17.35
N ALA A 73 -19.26 -12.32 -18.69
CA ALA A 73 -19.93 -13.26 -19.59
C ALA A 73 -19.10 -14.53 -19.86
N VAL A 74 -17.78 -14.47 -19.65
CA VAL A 74 -16.86 -15.59 -19.92
C VAL A 74 -16.42 -16.28 -18.64
N PHE A 75 -16.12 -15.51 -17.59
CA PHE A 75 -15.60 -16.00 -16.31
C PHE A 75 -16.60 -15.81 -15.18
N LYS A 76 -16.54 -16.72 -14.21
CA LYS A 76 -17.37 -16.67 -13.00
C LYS A 76 -16.75 -15.75 -11.94
N ASN A 77 -17.61 -15.22 -11.07
CA ASN A 77 -17.23 -14.45 -9.89
C ASN A 77 -16.31 -13.23 -10.18
N ILE A 78 -16.58 -12.53 -11.29
CA ILE A 78 -15.97 -11.23 -11.56
C ILE A 78 -16.77 -10.14 -10.84
N GLN A 79 -16.14 -9.44 -9.90
CA GLN A 79 -16.83 -8.45 -9.06
C GLN A 79 -16.55 -6.99 -9.47
N THR A 80 -15.29 -6.65 -9.73
CA THR A 80 -14.86 -5.25 -10.00
C THR A 80 -14.60 -4.94 -11.47
N MET A 81 -14.28 -5.94 -12.28
CA MET A 81 -13.86 -5.79 -13.69
C MET A 81 -14.87 -6.42 -14.66
N LYS A 82 -16.17 -6.36 -14.35
CA LYS A 82 -17.23 -7.10 -15.06
C LYS A 82 -17.31 -6.81 -16.55
N ASP A 83 -17.12 -5.55 -16.92
CA ASP A 83 -17.28 -5.05 -18.30
C ASP A 83 -15.96 -5.00 -19.08
N ARG A 84 -14.84 -5.36 -18.44
CA ARG A 84 -13.55 -5.40 -19.13
C ARG A 84 -13.55 -6.51 -20.17
N PRO A 85 -12.98 -6.30 -21.36
CA PRO A 85 -12.72 -7.38 -22.31
C PRO A 85 -11.97 -8.52 -21.63
N THR A 86 -12.41 -9.74 -21.86
CA THR A 86 -11.87 -10.96 -21.25
C THR A 86 -10.36 -11.12 -21.53
N GLY A 87 -9.89 -10.80 -22.74
CA GLY A 87 -8.46 -10.78 -23.05
C GLY A 87 -7.68 -9.74 -22.25
N GLN A 88 -8.29 -8.57 -21.99
CA GLN A 88 -7.70 -7.54 -21.15
C GLN A 88 -7.66 -7.97 -19.67
N LEU A 89 -8.67 -8.71 -19.20
CA LEU A 89 -8.68 -9.25 -17.83
C LEU A 89 -7.46 -10.14 -17.58
N LEU A 90 -7.14 -11.07 -18.50
CA LEU A 90 -5.97 -11.94 -18.37
C LEU A 90 -4.67 -11.13 -18.32
N ALA A 91 -4.54 -10.10 -19.16
CA ALA A 91 -3.39 -9.19 -19.13
C ALA A 91 -3.28 -8.44 -17.79
N VAL A 92 -4.41 -8.01 -17.21
CA VAL A 92 -4.42 -7.39 -15.88
C VAL A 92 -3.95 -8.37 -14.81
N MET A 93 -4.38 -9.63 -14.84
CA MET A 93 -3.92 -10.65 -13.89
C MET A 93 -2.41 -10.93 -14.01
N GLU A 94 -1.90 -11.06 -15.23
CA GLU A 94 -0.48 -11.33 -15.50
C GLU A 94 0.42 -10.13 -15.15
N PHE A 95 0.12 -8.96 -15.72
CA PHE A 95 1.01 -7.80 -15.65
C PHE A 95 0.69 -6.87 -14.47
N GLY A 96 -0.59 -6.68 -14.16
CA GLY A 96 -1.04 -5.74 -13.14
C GLY A 96 -1.03 -6.30 -11.72
N TYR A 97 -1.21 -7.62 -11.56
CA TYR A 97 -1.14 -8.29 -10.25
C TYR A 97 0.15 -9.09 -10.10
N SER A 98 0.28 -10.21 -10.82
CA SER A 98 1.39 -11.16 -10.64
C SER A 98 2.76 -10.47 -10.72
N ARG A 99 3.05 -9.78 -11.82
CA ARG A 99 4.34 -9.08 -11.98
C ARG A 99 4.52 -7.90 -11.03
N SER A 100 3.48 -7.10 -10.78
CA SER A 100 3.57 -5.93 -9.91
C SER A 100 3.83 -6.28 -8.45
N LEU A 101 3.28 -7.40 -7.98
CA LEU A 101 3.44 -7.88 -6.59
C LEU A 101 4.61 -8.85 -6.44
N GLY A 102 5.19 -9.33 -7.53
CA GLY A 102 6.29 -10.32 -7.50
C GLY A 102 5.83 -11.72 -7.08
N VAL A 103 4.60 -12.10 -7.43
CA VAL A 103 3.98 -13.38 -7.07
C VAL A 103 3.51 -14.13 -8.30
N THR A 104 3.23 -15.42 -8.13
CA THR A 104 2.55 -16.23 -9.15
C THR A 104 1.02 -16.13 -9.02
N CYS A 105 0.28 -16.58 -10.04
CA CYS A 105 -1.18 -16.64 -10.01
C CYS A 105 -1.72 -17.43 -8.80
N THR A 106 -0.98 -18.44 -8.36
CA THR A 106 -1.36 -19.28 -7.22
C THR A 106 -1.28 -18.56 -5.89
N HIS A 107 -0.69 -17.37 -5.81
CA HIS A 107 -0.76 -16.56 -4.59
C HIS A 107 -2.21 -16.16 -4.25
N CYS A 108 -3.02 -15.84 -5.27
CA CYS A 108 -4.41 -15.41 -5.10
C CYS A 108 -5.43 -16.43 -5.59
N HIS A 109 -5.06 -17.36 -6.48
CA HIS A 109 -6.00 -18.30 -7.08
C HIS A 109 -5.69 -19.76 -6.70
N VAL A 110 -6.74 -20.59 -6.79
CA VAL A 110 -6.63 -22.05 -6.82
C VAL A 110 -6.54 -22.46 -8.30
N PRO A 111 -5.47 -23.15 -8.73
CA PRO A 111 -5.37 -23.67 -10.10
C PRO A 111 -6.62 -24.47 -10.50
N ASP A 112 -7.06 -24.31 -11.74
CA ASP A 112 -8.26 -24.94 -12.31
C ASP A 112 -9.60 -24.60 -11.62
N ASN A 113 -9.59 -23.81 -10.54
CA ASN A 113 -10.77 -23.23 -9.88
C ASN A 113 -10.57 -21.73 -9.64
N TRP A 114 -10.46 -20.98 -10.74
CA TRP A 114 -10.07 -19.57 -10.75
C TRP A 114 -11.09 -18.65 -10.05
N GLU A 115 -12.35 -19.07 -10.01
CA GLU A 115 -13.44 -18.37 -9.35
C GLU A 115 -13.43 -18.52 -7.83
N SER A 116 -12.71 -19.51 -7.28
CA SER A 116 -12.66 -19.82 -5.85
C SER A 116 -12.25 -18.60 -5.01
N GLU A 117 -12.80 -18.53 -3.81
CA GLU A 117 -12.51 -17.55 -2.76
C GLU A 117 -11.73 -18.15 -1.59
N ASP A 118 -11.23 -19.38 -1.73
CA ASP A 118 -10.52 -20.10 -0.66
C ASP A 118 -9.22 -19.41 -0.23
N LYS A 119 -8.67 -18.53 -1.07
CA LYS A 119 -7.47 -17.74 -0.78
C LYS A 119 -7.85 -16.32 -0.38
N PRO A 120 -7.65 -15.92 0.89
CA PRO A 120 -8.04 -14.59 1.38
C PRO A 120 -7.28 -13.45 0.67
N THR A 121 -6.09 -13.73 0.14
CA THR A 121 -5.30 -12.81 -0.69
C THR A 121 -6.06 -12.30 -1.91
N LYS A 122 -7.03 -13.05 -2.44
CA LYS A 122 -7.90 -12.61 -3.54
C LYS A 122 -8.82 -11.47 -3.12
N GLN A 123 -9.43 -11.55 -1.93
CA GLN A 123 -10.26 -10.47 -1.41
C GLN A 123 -9.41 -9.23 -1.12
N VAL A 124 -8.24 -9.39 -0.50
CA VAL A 124 -7.30 -8.28 -0.28
C VAL A 124 -6.94 -7.60 -1.60
N ALA A 125 -6.66 -8.37 -2.66
CA ALA A 125 -6.36 -7.82 -3.97
C ALA A 125 -7.53 -6.97 -4.52
N ARG A 126 -8.79 -7.42 -4.36
CA ARG A 126 -9.97 -6.63 -4.77
C ARG A 126 -10.11 -5.33 -4.00
N ASP A 127 -9.88 -5.35 -2.70
CA ASP A 127 -9.96 -4.16 -1.86
C ASP A 127 -8.86 -3.15 -2.25
N MET A 128 -7.66 -3.65 -2.57
CA MET A 128 -6.57 -2.83 -3.10
C MET A 128 -6.90 -2.26 -4.49
N SER A 129 -7.55 -3.02 -5.38
CA SER A 129 -8.03 -2.50 -6.66
C SER A 129 -9.02 -1.34 -6.48
N ALA A 130 -9.94 -1.47 -5.52
CA ALA A 130 -10.91 -0.44 -5.19
C ALA A 130 -10.22 0.82 -4.63
N MET A 131 -9.22 0.64 -3.76
CA MET A 131 -8.39 1.73 -3.26
C MET A 131 -7.67 2.48 -4.40
N VAL A 132 -7.00 1.76 -5.30
CA VAL A 132 -6.31 2.36 -6.45
C VAL A 132 -7.30 3.08 -7.38
N GLY A 133 -8.49 2.51 -7.57
CA GLY A 133 -9.59 3.13 -8.30
C GLY A 133 -9.96 4.51 -7.73
N ARG A 134 -10.10 4.62 -6.40
CA ARG A 134 -10.35 5.90 -5.73
C ARG A 134 -9.18 6.87 -5.84
N ILE A 135 -7.95 6.40 -5.66
CA ILE A 135 -6.77 7.27 -5.79
C ILE A 135 -6.75 7.91 -7.19
N ASN A 136 -6.89 7.10 -8.24
CA ASN A 136 -6.86 7.57 -9.62
C ASN A 136 -8.10 8.38 -10.01
N GLY A 137 -9.27 7.96 -9.55
CA GLY A 137 -10.56 8.54 -9.94
C GLY A 137 -10.90 9.83 -9.21
N GLU A 138 -10.44 9.99 -7.97
CA GLU A 138 -10.87 11.04 -7.04
C GLU A 138 -9.68 11.85 -6.53
N MET A 139 -8.69 11.19 -5.92
CA MET A 139 -7.63 11.90 -5.17
C MET A 139 -6.66 12.64 -6.09
N LEU A 140 -6.14 11.97 -7.13
CA LEU A 140 -5.15 12.58 -8.04
C LEU A 140 -5.72 13.78 -8.79
N LYS A 141 -7.01 13.78 -9.11
CA LYS A 141 -7.69 14.90 -9.77
C LYS A 141 -7.79 16.14 -8.87
N GLY A 142 -7.80 15.95 -7.55
CA GLY A 142 -7.84 17.04 -6.58
C GLY A 142 -6.49 17.73 -6.35
N ILE A 143 -5.38 17.18 -6.85
CA ILE A 143 -4.04 17.72 -6.59
C ILE A 143 -3.73 18.86 -7.55
N LYS A 144 -3.66 20.08 -7.02
CA LYS A 144 -3.29 21.28 -7.78
C LYS A 144 -1.81 21.21 -8.21
N ASN A 145 -1.51 21.73 -9.40
CA ASN A 145 -0.16 21.83 -9.96
C ASN A 145 0.56 20.48 -10.17
N LEU A 146 -0.17 19.35 -10.20
CA LEU A 146 0.43 18.06 -10.51
C LEU A 146 0.94 18.06 -11.95
N LYS A 147 2.24 17.81 -12.14
CA LYS A 147 2.95 17.90 -13.43
C LYS A 147 2.72 16.68 -14.33
N SER A 148 1.49 16.18 -14.41
CA SER A 148 1.11 15.08 -15.30
C SER A 148 -0.25 15.37 -15.90
N ALA A 149 -0.36 15.21 -17.23
CA ALA A 149 -1.64 15.34 -17.93
C ALA A 149 -2.61 14.17 -17.60
N SER A 150 -2.09 13.05 -17.09
CA SER A 150 -2.89 11.87 -16.74
C SER A 150 -2.23 11.14 -15.56
N PRO A 151 -2.28 11.75 -14.36
CA PRO A 151 -1.66 11.16 -13.18
C PRO A 151 -2.33 9.83 -12.87
N THR A 152 -1.53 8.77 -12.75
CA THR A 152 -2.01 7.41 -12.48
C THR A 152 -1.04 6.71 -11.55
N VAL A 153 -1.57 6.05 -10.53
CA VAL A 153 -0.85 5.05 -9.73
C VAL A 153 -1.36 3.66 -10.07
N ASN A 154 -0.50 2.67 -9.91
CA ASN A 154 -0.87 1.26 -10.03
C ASN A 154 -0.15 0.44 -8.96
N CYS A 155 -0.38 -0.87 -8.97
CA CYS A 155 0.21 -1.81 -8.02
C CYS A 155 1.75 -1.68 -7.96
N THR A 156 2.41 -1.48 -9.10
CA THR A 156 3.87 -1.33 -9.19
C THR A 156 4.37 -0.06 -8.48
N THR A 157 3.58 1.00 -8.41
CA THR A 157 3.95 2.25 -7.71
C THR A 157 4.37 1.98 -6.26
N CYS A 158 3.63 1.11 -5.56
CA CYS A 158 3.90 0.77 -4.17
C CYS A 158 4.64 -0.56 -4.01
N HIS A 159 4.16 -1.64 -4.66
CA HIS A 159 4.69 -2.99 -4.43
C HIS A 159 6.07 -3.20 -5.02
N ARG A 160 6.37 -2.63 -6.19
CA ARG A 160 7.67 -2.77 -6.88
C ARG A 160 8.20 -4.22 -6.92
N GLY A 161 7.32 -5.19 -7.15
CA GLY A 161 7.66 -6.62 -7.17
C GLY A 161 7.81 -7.26 -5.79
N GLN A 162 7.31 -6.64 -4.74
CA GLN A 162 7.27 -7.18 -3.38
C GLN A 162 5.82 -7.28 -2.90
N VAL A 163 5.47 -8.41 -2.27
CA VAL A 163 4.12 -8.65 -1.74
C VAL A 163 3.74 -7.61 -0.69
N VAL A 164 4.72 -7.25 0.15
CA VAL A 164 4.58 -6.20 1.16
C VAL A 164 5.42 -5.01 0.71
N PRO A 165 4.82 -3.84 0.44
CA PRO A 165 5.57 -2.64 0.09
C PRO A 165 6.56 -2.25 1.20
N ALA A 166 7.80 -1.93 0.81
CA ALA A 166 8.80 -1.42 1.74
C ALA A 166 8.41 -0.03 2.27
N LEU A 167 8.71 0.23 3.55
CA LEU A 167 8.45 1.55 4.16
C LEU A 167 9.63 2.53 3.98
N ASN A 168 10.78 2.03 3.57
CA ASN A 168 11.99 2.82 3.32
C ASN A 168 12.74 2.29 2.09
N LEU A 169 13.44 3.19 1.41
CA LEU A 169 14.33 2.84 0.30
C LEU A 169 15.73 2.52 0.83
N PRO A 170 16.49 1.60 0.18
CA PRO A 170 17.91 1.45 0.48
C PRO A 170 18.65 2.76 0.21
N MET A 171 19.70 3.03 0.99
CA MET A 171 20.56 4.20 0.75
C MET A 171 21.13 4.13 -0.67
N PRO A 172 21.23 5.26 -1.38
CA PRO A 172 21.88 5.29 -2.68
C PRO A 172 23.33 4.78 -2.56
N PRO A 173 23.88 4.11 -3.60
CA PRO A 173 25.28 3.72 -3.60
C PRO A 173 26.16 4.96 -3.38
N LYS A 174 27.20 4.82 -2.56
CA LYS A 174 28.18 5.87 -2.34
C LYS A 174 28.84 6.22 -3.69
N PRO A 175 29.10 7.51 -3.98
CA PRO A 175 29.83 7.92 -5.18
C PRO A 175 31.16 7.21 -5.35
#